data_AF-A0A514C0V5-F1
#
_entry.id   AF-A0A514C0V5-F1
#
_cell.length_a   1.000
_cell.length_b   1.000
_cell.length_c   1.000
_cell.angle_alpha   90.00
_cell.angle_beta   90.00
_cell.angle_gamma   90.00
#
_symmetry.space_group_name_H-M   'P 1'
#
loop_
_entity.id
_entity.type
_entity.pdbx_description
1 polymer ?
#
loop_
_entity_poly.entity_id
_entity_poly.type
_entity_poly.pdbx_seq_one_letter_code
_entity_poly.pdbx_strand_id
1 'polypeptide(L)'
;MTQPPCINRTHRPEDVWTAIRHDYCAGASTLLLAERYDLADRSIRRRAALENWRRDADTEALRPRPRDQRGQEEQVYPALAQIDDLNRQDLHDLLFTPDVTELARFAFRRAAECAALDGPVQTAAWLRVARLTTDLRDRRADLTGVVYRDADYIRAEMMHEHSPPDEQEDG
;
A
#
# COMPACT_ATOMS: atom_id res chain seq x y z
N MET A 1 -22.68 51.14 -29.53
CA MET A 1 -22.82 49.73 -29.12
C MET A 1 -21.72 49.42 -28.12
N THR A 2 -22.02 49.54 -26.84
CA THR A 2 -21.07 49.34 -25.73
C THR A 2 -21.16 47.88 -25.28
N GLN A 3 -20.10 47.10 -25.50
CA GLN A 3 -19.98 45.74 -25.01
C GLN A 3 -19.90 45.77 -23.46
N PRO A 4 -20.73 45.03 -22.73
CA PRO A 4 -20.61 44.95 -21.29
C PRO A 4 -19.29 44.23 -20.92
N PRO A 5 -18.59 44.69 -19.87
CA PRO A 5 -17.33 44.07 -19.45
C PRO A 5 -17.60 42.62 -19.02
N CYS A 6 -16.86 41.70 -19.63
CA CYS A 6 -16.81 40.30 -19.22
C CYS A 6 -16.22 40.23 -17.81
N ILE A 7 -17.08 40.01 -16.82
CA ILE A 7 -16.70 39.80 -15.43
C ILE A 7 -15.83 38.54 -15.37
N ASN A 8 -14.56 38.69 -15.02
CA ASN A 8 -13.65 37.59 -14.74
C ASN A 8 -14.18 36.80 -13.52
N ARG A 9 -14.97 35.76 -13.77
CA ARG A 9 -15.54 34.83 -12.76
C ARG A 9 -14.48 33.94 -12.07
N THR A 10 -13.20 34.18 -12.30
CA THR A 10 -12.10 33.27 -11.95
C THR A 10 -11.39 33.60 -10.64
N HIS A 11 -11.62 34.78 -10.05
CA HIS A 11 -10.98 35.15 -8.78
C HIS A 11 -11.99 35.06 -7.63
N ARG A 12 -12.08 33.89 -7.00
CA ARG A 12 -12.79 33.75 -5.72
C ARG A 12 -11.90 34.32 -4.60
N PRO A 13 -12.48 34.93 -3.55
CA PRO A 13 -11.72 35.40 -2.40
C PRO A 13 -11.04 34.22 -1.69
N GLU A 14 -9.84 34.45 -1.14
CA GLU A 14 -9.04 33.41 -0.48
C GLU A 14 -9.73 32.84 0.77
N ASP A 15 -10.60 33.63 1.41
CA ASP A 15 -11.41 33.19 2.54
C ASP A 15 -12.33 32.01 2.19
N VAL A 16 -12.87 32.00 0.96
CA VAL A 16 -13.70 30.89 0.46
C VAL A 16 -12.87 29.63 0.29
N TRP A 17 -11.66 29.75 -0.26
CA TRP A 17 -10.77 28.59 -0.40
C TRP A 17 -10.33 28.04 0.95
N THR A 18 -10.12 28.90 1.94
CA THR A 18 -9.81 28.49 3.31
C THR A 18 -10.94 27.69 3.94
N ALA A 19 -12.20 28.12 3.76
CA ALA A 19 -13.37 27.39 4.23
C ALA A 19 -13.54 26.04 3.50
N ILE A 20 -13.34 26.02 2.19
CA ILE A 20 -13.40 24.76 1.40
C ILE A 20 -12.31 23.79 1.86
N ARG A 21 -11.09 24.27 2.11
CA ARG A 21 -9.99 23.45 2.62
C ARG A 21 -10.36 22.82 3.95
N HIS A 22 -10.89 23.61 4.88
CA HIS A 22 -11.33 23.13 6.18
C HIS A 22 -12.36 21.99 6.04
N ASP A 23 -13.41 22.20 5.26
CA ASP A 23 -14.45 21.18 5.05
C ASP A 23 -13.93 19.95 4.29
N TYR A 24 -13.03 20.15 3.31
CA TYR A 24 -12.37 19.06 2.60
C TYR A 24 -11.54 18.19 3.53
N CYS A 25 -10.72 18.82 4.39
CA CYS A 25 -9.89 18.12 5.37
C CYS A 25 -10.73 17.37 6.41
N ALA A 26 -11.87 17.94 6.82
CA ALA A 26 -12.88 17.27 7.65
C ALA A 26 -13.57 16.07 6.97
N GLY A 27 -13.26 15.79 5.70
CA GLY A 27 -13.72 14.60 4.98
C GLY A 27 -14.89 14.83 4.03
N ALA A 28 -15.32 16.07 3.80
CA ALA A 28 -16.38 16.35 2.84
C ALA A 28 -16.00 15.91 1.41
N SER A 29 -16.97 15.34 0.68
CA SER A 29 -16.77 14.97 -0.73
C SER A 29 -16.64 16.22 -1.59
N THR A 30 -15.84 16.15 -2.66
CA THR A 30 -15.64 17.30 -3.56
C THR A 30 -16.91 17.68 -4.31
N LEU A 31 -17.82 16.72 -4.54
CA LEU A 31 -19.16 16.97 -5.09
C LEU A 31 -20.03 17.80 -4.15
N LEU A 32 -20.02 17.48 -2.85
CA LEU A 32 -20.76 18.24 -1.85
C LEU A 32 -20.19 19.66 -1.71
N LEU A 33 -18.87 19.81 -1.74
CA LEU A 33 -18.23 21.12 -1.72
C LEU A 33 -18.51 21.92 -3.00
N ALA A 34 -18.54 21.27 -4.16
CA ALA A 34 -18.87 21.90 -5.44
C ALA A 34 -20.27 22.51 -5.40
N GLU A 35 -21.26 21.77 -4.88
CA GLU A 35 -22.62 22.24 -4.72
C GLU A 35 -22.71 23.37 -3.67
N ARG A 36 -22.10 23.17 -2.50
CA ARG A 36 -22.16 24.12 -1.37
C ARG A 36 -21.56 25.49 -1.69
N TYR A 37 -20.47 25.52 -2.45
CA TYR A 37 -19.70 26.73 -2.74
C TYR A 37 -19.88 27.24 -4.17
N ASP A 38 -20.79 26.65 -4.95
CA ASP A 38 -21.03 26.99 -6.36
C ASP A 38 -19.73 27.01 -7.19
N LEU A 39 -19.02 25.88 -7.13
CA LEU A 39 -17.77 25.64 -7.82
C LEU A 39 -17.82 24.35 -8.63
N ALA A 40 -17.04 24.29 -9.71
CA ALA A 40 -16.85 23.05 -10.42
C ALA A 40 -15.99 22.08 -9.58
N ASP A 41 -16.43 20.83 -9.46
CA ASP A 41 -15.70 19.73 -8.79
C ASP A 41 -14.21 19.68 -9.22
N ARG A 42 -13.96 19.84 -10.52
CA ARG A 42 -12.60 19.87 -11.10
C ARG A 42 -11.70 20.97 -10.51
N SER A 43 -12.26 22.12 -10.15
CA SER A 43 -11.50 23.26 -9.62
C SER A 43 -11.03 22.97 -8.21
N ILE A 44 -11.91 22.37 -7.39
CA ILE A 44 -11.61 21.96 -6.02
C ILE A 44 -10.52 20.87 -6.05
N ARG A 45 -10.67 19.83 -6.88
CA ARG A 45 -9.66 18.77 -7.02
C ARG A 45 -8.31 19.31 -7.48
N ARG A 46 -8.29 20.21 -8.47
CA ARG A 46 -7.04 20.81 -8.96
C ARG A 46 -6.34 21.63 -7.88
N ARG A 47 -7.08 22.44 -7.12
CA ARG A 47 -6.54 23.24 -6.02
C ARG A 47 -6.02 22.35 -4.89
N ALA A 48 -6.81 21.35 -4.49
CA ALA A 48 -6.43 20.36 -3.48
C ALA A 48 -5.13 19.61 -3.85
N ALA A 49 -4.95 19.26 -5.12
CA ALA A 49 -3.72 18.64 -5.61
C ALA A 49 -2.52 19.60 -5.60
N LEU A 50 -2.71 20.85 -6.04
CA LEU A 50 -1.65 21.87 -6.07
C LEU A 50 -1.16 22.25 -4.67
N GLU A 51 -2.06 22.30 -3.70
CA GLU A 51 -1.77 22.67 -2.31
C GLU A 51 -1.63 21.47 -1.37
N ASN A 52 -1.67 20.24 -1.92
CA ASN A 52 -1.49 18.98 -1.22
C ASN A 52 -2.45 18.81 -0.01
N TRP A 53 -3.73 19.14 -0.19
CA TRP A 53 -4.75 18.94 0.84
C TRP A 53 -4.98 17.45 1.08
N ARG A 54 -5.06 17.05 2.35
CA ARG A 54 -5.34 15.66 2.76
C ARG A 54 -6.57 15.61 3.66
N ARG A 55 -7.33 14.52 3.56
CA ARG A 55 -8.47 14.27 4.45
C ARG A 55 -7.95 13.67 5.75
N ASP A 56 -8.51 14.08 6.87
CA ASP A 56 -8.17 13.52 8.17
C ASP A 56 -8.57 12.03 8.21
N ALA A 57 -9.67 11.67 7.56
CA ALA A 57 -10.10 10.28 7.38
C ALA A 57 -9.10 9.41 6.59
N ASP A 58 -8.40 9.98 5.59
CA ASP A 58 -7.37 9.23 4.85
C ASP A 58 -6.14 8.97 5.73
N THR A 59 -5.91 9.82 6.73
CA THR A 59 -4.82 9.66 7.71
C THR A 59 -5.15 8.59 8.75
N GLU A 60 -6.42 8.52 9.17
CA GLU A 60 -6.90 7.51 10.11
C GLU A 60 -7.04 6.12 9.45
N ALA A 61 -7.48 6.04 8.19
CA ALA A 61 -7.57 4.78 7.45
C ALA A 61 -6.19 4.18 7.09
N LEU A 62 -5.13 5.00 7.11
CA LEU A 62 -3.75 4.57 6.95
C LEU A 62 -3.04 4.33 8.29
N ARG A 63 -3.65 4.68 9.43
CA ARG A 63 -3.09 4.31 10.72
C ARG A 63 -3.24 2.79 10.89
N PRO A 64 -2.13 2.05 11.08
CA PRO A 64 -2.27 0.69 11.57
C PRO A 64 -3.06 0.74 12.88
N ARG A 65 -4.09 -0.11 12.98
CA ARG A 65 -4.93 -0.25 14.19
C ARG A 65 -4.00 -0.28 15.42
N PRO A 66 -4.31 0.47 16.50
CA PRO A 66 -3.45 0.50 17.68
C PRO A 66 -3.16 -0.92 18.15
N ARG A 67 -1.88 -1.26 18.33
CA ARG A 67 -1.41 -2.60 18.74
C ARG A 67 -2.12 -3.09 20.01
N ASP A 68 -2.53 -2.14 20.87
CA ASP A 68 -3.19 -2.38 22.15
C ASP A 68 -4.63 -2.91 22.02
N GLN A 69 -5.37 -2.54 20.95
CA GLN A 69 -6.71 -3.09 20.69
C GLN A 69 -6.64 -4.55 20.24
N ARG A 70 -5.58 -4.91 19.51
CA ARG A 70 -5.39 -6.27 18.98
C ARG A 70 -5.11 -7.28 20.09
N GLY A 71 -4.31 -6.90 21.09
CA GLY A 71 -4.05 -7.76 22.26
C GLY A 71 -5.30 -8.02 23.11
N GLN A 72 -6.27 -7.11 23.13
CA GLN A 72 -7.55 -7.32 23.83
C GLN A 72 -8.46 -8.26 23.03
N GLU A 73 -8.54 -8.10 21.70
CA GLU A 73 -9.32 -9.00 20.82
C GLU A 73 -8.78 -10.45 20.85
N GLU A 74 -7.45 -10.63 20.89
CA GLU A 74 -6.82 -11.96 21.02
C GLU A 74 -7.16 -12.67 22.35
N GLN A 75 -7.31 -11.92 23.45
CA GLN A 75 -7.74 -12.48 24.74
C GLN A 75 -9.21 -12.92 24.70
N VAL A 76 -10.06 -12.20 23.98
CA VAL A 76 -11.49 -12.52 23.83
C VAL A 76 -11.71 -13.65 22.84
N TYR A 77 -10.88 -13.75 21.80
CA TYR A 77 -11.00 -14.73 20.72
C TYR A 77 -9.65 -15.44 20.45
N PRO A 78 -9.35 -16.56 21.13
CA PRO A 78 -8.06 -17.25 21.00
C PRO A 78 -7.81 -17.82 19.59
N ALA A 79 -8.85 -18.02 18.79
CA ALA A 79 -8.71 -18.40 17.38
C ALA A 79 -8.04 -17.28 16.54
N LEU A 80 -8.20 -16.01 16.91
CA LEU A 80 -7.52 -14.89 16.24
C LEU A 80 -6.02 -14.92 16.51
N ALA A 81 -5.59 -15.33 17.71
CA ALA A 81 -4.17 -15.48 18.02
C ALA A 81 -3.50 -16.53 17.12
N GLN A 82 -4.18 -17.65 16.84
CA GLN A 82 -3.68 -18.67 15.91
C GLN A 82 -3.56 -18.13 14.48
N ILE A 83 -4.52 -17.33 14.01
CA ILE A 83 -4.45 -16.68 12.70
C ILE A 83 -3.26 -15.71 12.64
N ASP A 84 -3.01 -14.98 13.73
CA ASP A 84 -1.89 -14.04 13.79
C ASP A 84 -0.53 -14.72 13.88
N ASP A 85 -0.43 -15.87 14.56
CA ASP A 85 0.76 -16.72 14.53
C ASP A 85 1.04 -17.23 13.12
N LEU A 86 0.01 -17.75 12.42
CA LEU A 86 0.14 -18.20 11.03
C LEU A 86 0.54 -17.06 10.09
N ASN A 87 -0.07 -15.89 10.24
CA ASN A 87 0.26 -14.71 9.44
C ASN A 87 1.70 -14.23 9.71
N ARG A 88 2.21 -14.36 10.95
CA ARG A 88 3.61 -14.06 11.29
C ARG A 88 4.56 -15.07 10.67
N GLN A 89 4.22 -16.35 10.68
CA GLN A 89 5.00 -17.40 10.04
C GLN A 89 5.07 -17.20 8.52
N ASP A 90 3.93 -16.97 7.86
CA ASP A 90 3.89 -16.71 6.41
C ASP A 90 4.76 -15.50 6.03
N LEU A 91 4.71 -14.43 6.83
CA LEU A 91 5.53 -13.24 6.61
C LEU A 91 7.02 -13.52 6.82
N HIS A 92 7.37 -14.31 7.83
CA HIS A 92 8.74 -14.78 8.05
C HIS A 92 9.24 -15.58 6.84
N ASP A 93 8.46 -16.55 6.37
CA ASP A 93 8.83 -17.41 5.25
C ASP A 93 9.00 -16.61 3.96
N LEU A 94 8.17 -15.58 3.74
CA LEU A 94 8.31 -14.66 2.61
C LEU A 94 9.57 -13.79 2.66
N LEU A 95 10.04 -13.44 3.86
CA LEU A 95 11.24 -12.62 4.04
C LEU A 95 12.52 -13.43 3.81
N PHE A 96 12.56 -14.69 4.25
CA PHE A 96 13.76 -15.53 4.18
C PHE A 96 13.81 -16.44 2.97
N THR A 97 12.66 -16.89 2.47
CA THR A 97 12.53 -17.81 1.34
C THR A 97 11.45 -17.28 0.38
N PRO A 98 11.74 -16.20 -0.36
CA PRO A 98 10.74 -15.55 -1.19
C PRO A 98 10.31 -16.46 -2.35
N ASP A 99 9.12 -17.03 -2.22
CA ASP A 99 8.42 -17.73 -3.29
C ASP A 99 7.28 -16.89 -3.86
N VAL A 100 7.15 -16.90 -5.19
CA VAL A 100 6.16 -16.10 -5.91
C VAL A 100 4.75 -16.67 -5.71
N THR A 101 4.63 -17.99 -5.56
CA THR A 101 3.34 -18.64 -5.32
C THR A 101 2.85 -18.32 -3.93
N GLU A 102 3.71 -18.44 -2.92
CA GLU A 102 3.39 -18.07 -1.55
C GLU A 102 3.10 -16.57 -1.41
N LEU A 103 3.85 -15.69 -2.10
CA LEU A 103 3.57 -14.26 -2.09
C LEU A 103 2.21 -13.92 -2.71
N ALA A 104 1.82 -14.60 -3.80
CA ALA A 104 0.51 -14.43 -4.42
C ALA A 104 -0.62 -14.86 -3.47
N ARG A 105 -0.48 -16.01 -2.81
CA ARG A 105 -1.45 -16.52 -1.84
C ARG A 105 -1.59 -15.59 -0.64
N PHE A 106 -0.46 -15.15 -0.08
CA PHE A 106 -0.44 -14.21 1.04
C PHE A 106 -1.11 -12.89 0.66
N ALA A 107 -0.74 -12.30 -0.48
CA ALA A 107 -1.35 -11.06 -0.96
C ALA A 107 -2.86 -11.19 -1.17
N PHE A 108 -3.34 -12.30 -1.74
CA PHE A 108 -4.77 -12.54 -1.90
C PHE A 108 -5.49 -12.66 -0.55
N ARG A 109 -4.92 -13.38 0.42
CA ARG A 109 -5.47 -13.49 1.78
C ARG A 109 -5.59 -12.13 2.44
N ARG A 110 -4.54 -11.29 2.37
CA ARG A 110 -4.55 -9.92 2.89
C ARG A 110 -5.58 -9.03 2.19
N ALA A 111 -5.77 -9.19 0.88
CA ALA A 111 -6.83 -8.49 0.16
C ALA A 111 -8.22 -8.86 0.69
N ALA A 112 -8.48 -10.15 0.92
CA ALA A 112 -9.74 -10.62 1.47
C ALA A 112 -9.98 -10.10 2.91
N GLU A 113 -8.95 -10.11 3.76
CA GLU A 113 -9.00 -9.51 5.09
C GLU A 113 -9.33 -8.01 5.04
N CYS A 114 -8.64 -7.24 4.20
CA CYS A 114 -8.93 -5.81 4.02
C CYS A 114 -10.33 -5.56 3.48
N ALA A 115 -10.85 -6.43 2.61
CA ALA A 115 -12.20 -6.31 2.07
C ALA A 115 -13.26 -6.55 3.15
N ALA A 116 -13.02 -7.50 4.06
CA ALA A 116 -13.91 -7.77 5.19
C ALA A 116 -13.91 -6.63 6.25
N LEU A 117 -12.83 -5.85 6.31
CA LEU A 117 -12.65 -4.73 7.25
C LEU A 117 -12.92 -3.35 6.63
N ASP A 118 -13.69 -3.28 5.54
CA ASP A 118 -14.06 -2.03 4.84
C ASP A 118 -12.87 -1.17 4.35
N GLY A 119 -11.75 -1.80 3.98
CA GLY A 119 -10.55 -1.13 3.45
C GLY A 119 -10.37 -1.25 1.94
N PRO A 120 -11.19 -0.62 1.08
CA PRO A 120 -11.19 -0.85 -0.37
C PRO A 120 -9.87 -0.47 -1.04
N VAL A 121 -9.16 0.54 -0.53
CA VAL A 121 -7.87 0.99 -1.06
C VAL A 121 -6.79 -0.06 -0.81
N GLN A 122 -6.73 -0.59 0.42
CA GLN A 122 -5.80 -1.63 0.83
C GLN A 122 -6.09 -2.94 0.08
N THR A 123 -7.35 -3.31 -0.05
CA THR A 123 -7.78 -4.45 -0.88
C THR A 123 -7.28 -4.32 -2.31
N ALA A 124 -7.51 -3.16 -2.94
CA ALA A 124 -7.04 -2.92 -4.31
C ALA A 124 -5.51 -2.90 -4.44
N ALA A 125 -4.78 -2.49 -3.40
CA ALA A 125 -3.32 -2.57 -3.37
C ALA A 125 -2.85 -4.03 -3.33
N TRP A 126 -3.41 -4.84 -2.44
CA TRP A 126 -3.04 -6.26 -2.30
C TRP A 126 -3.45 -7.09 -3.53
N LEU A 127 -4.61 -6.82 -4.14
CA LEU A 127 -4.99 -7.47 -5.40
C LEU A 127 -4.02 -7.14 -6.55
N ARG A 128 -3.48 -5.91 -6.58
CA ARG A 128 -2.44 -5.55 -7.55
C ARG A 128 -1.16 -6.36 -7.32
N VAL A 129 -0.75 -6.55 -6.07
CA VAL A 129 0.39 -7.42 -5.73
C VAL A 129 0.14 -8.85 -6.18
N ALA A 130 -1.01 -9.43 -5.82
CA ALA A 130 -1.37 -10.81 -6.19
C ALA A 130 -1.42 -11.02 -7.72
N ARG A 131 -1.91 -10.02 -8.47
CA ARG A 131 -1.90 -10.04 -9.93
C ARG A 131 -0.47 -10.00 -10.49
N LEU A 132 0.34 -9.06 -10.01
CA LEU A 132 1.72 -8.92 -10.48
C LEU A 132 2.57 -10.16 -10.19
N THR A 133 2.36 -10.84 -9.06
CA THR A 133 3.05 -12.09 -8.74
C THR A 133 2.58 -13.24 -9.62
N THR A 134 1.30 -13.32 -9.94
CA THR A 134 0.77 -14.31 -10.90
C THR A 134 1.38 -14.09 -12.29
N ASP A 135 1.39 -12.84 -12.77
CA ASP A 135 2.03 -12.48 -14.04
C ASP A 135 3.53 -12.84 -14.05
N LEU A 136 4.23 -12.63 -12.92
CA LEU A 136 5.63 -13.01 -12.78
C LEU A 136 5.83 -14.53 -12.77
N ARG A 137 4.91 -15.30 -12.18
CA ARG A 137 4.95 -16.77 -12.19
C ARG A 137 4.82 -17.31 -13.61
N ASP A 138 3.87 -16.80 -14.37
CA ASP A 138 3.62 -17.22 -15.74
C ASP A 138 4.82 -16.88 -16.65
N ARG A 139 5.49 -15.75 -16.40
CA ARG A 139 6.75 -15.38 -17.06
C ARG A 139 7.96 -16.17 -16.55
N ARG A 140 7.97 -16.60 -15.29
CA ARG A 140 9.05 -17.43 -14.71
C ARG A 140 9.04 -18.85 -15.26
N ALA A 141 7.88 -19.37 -15.65
CA ALA A 141 7.80 -20.62 -16.42
C ALA A 141 8.59 -20.53 -17.75
N ASP A 142 8.86 -19.32 -18.24
CA ASP A 142 9.71 -19.03 -19.40
C ASP A 142 11.19 -18.81 -19.01
N LEU A 143 11.47 -18.46 -17.75
CA LEU A 143 12.82 -18.16 -17.23
C LEU A 143 13.57 -19.38 -16.69
N THR A 144 12.93 -20.54 -16.56
CA THR A 144 13.60 -21.80 -16.20
C THR A 144 14.62 -22.28 -17.25
N GLY A 145 14.78 -21.56 -18.36
CA GLY A 145 15.87 -21.77 -19.32
C GLY A 145 17.26 -21.35 -18.83
N VAL A 146 17.39 -20.53 -17.78
CA VAL A 146 18.71 -20.18 -17.21
C VAL A 146 18.61 -20.16 -15.68
N VAL A 147 19.02 -21.27 -15.08
CA VAL A 147 18.82 -21.61 -13.66
C VAL A 147 19.74 -20.80 -12.72
N TYR A 148 20.80 -20.17 -13.23
CA TYR A 148 21.69 -19.33 -12.44
C TYR A 148 22.12 -18.09 -13.22
N ARG A 149 22.05 -16.92 -12.57
CA ARG A 149 22.65 -15.69 -13.12
C ARG A 149 24.11 -15.62 -12.68
N ASP A 150 24.95 -14.92 -13.43
CA ASP A 150 26.38 -14.75 -13.12
C ASP A 150 26.63 -14.28 -11.67
N ALA A 151 25.72 -13.49 -11.11
CA ALA A 151 25.79 -13.03 -9.72
C ALA A 151 25.63 -14.15 -8.68
N ASP A 152 24.93 -15.23 -9.01
CA ASP A 152 24.75 -16.38 -8.12
C ASP A 152 26.02 -17.24 -8.11
N TYR A 153 26.73 -17.34 -9.24
CA TYR A 153 28.05 -17.97 -9.32
C TYR A 153 29.10 -17.21 -8.52
N ILE A 154 29.13 -15.88 -8.63
CA ILE A 154 30.04 -15.04 -7.84
C ILE A 154 29.77 -15.21 -6.34
N ARG A 155 28.50 -15.27 -5.91
CA ARG A 155 28.15 -15.52 -4.50
C ARG A 155 28.60 -16.90 -4.01
N ALA A 156 28.46 -17.94 -4.83
CA ALA A 156 28.92 -19.29 -4.49
C ALA A 156 30.45 -19.37 -4.40
N GLU A 157 31.17 -18.68 -5.29
CA GLU A 157 32.64 -18.59 -5.28
C GLU A 157 33.16 -17.89 -4.01
N MET A 158 32.55 -16.77 -3.63
CA MET A 158 32.93 -16.05 -2.40
C MET A 158 32.67 -16.87 -1.12
N MET A 159 31.67 -17.75 -1.11
CA MET A 159 31.40 -18.66 0.01
C MET A 159 32.42 -19.80 0.12
N HIS A 160 33.07 -20.19 -0.98
CA HIS A 160 34.12 -21.20 -0.97
C HIS A 160 35.48 -20.65 -0.52
N GLU A 161 35.78 -19.38 -0.79
CA GLU A 161 37.07 -18.77 -0.40
C GLU A 161 37.23 -18.51 1.11
N HIS A 162 36.12 -18.50 1.87
CA HIS A 162 36.15 -18.26 3.33
C HIS A 162 35.99 -19.54 4.16
N SER A 163 36.08 -20.72 3.55
CA SER A 163 36.18 -21.95 4.34
C SER A 163 37.55 -21.95 5.03
N PRO A 164 37.62 -21.90 6.38
CA PRO A 164 38.90 -21.94 7.08
C PRO A 164 39.63 -23.23 6.69
N PRO A 165 40.97 -23.20 6.56
CA PRO A 165 41.72 -24.41 6.27
C PRO A 165 41.41 -25.42 7.36
N ASP A 166 40.92 -26.59 6.98
CA ASP A 166 40.65 -27.69 7.89
C ASP A 166 41.89 -27.89 8.76
N GLU A 167 41.74 -27.70 10.08
CA GLU A 167 42.75 -28.01 11.06
C GLU A 167 43.04 -29.52 10.92
N GLN A 168 44.11 -29.84 10.20
CA GLN A 168 44.64 -31.20 10.13
C GLN A 168 45.07 -31.56 11.55
N GLU A 169 44.24 -32.34 12.24
CA GLU A 169 44.61 -33.03 13.47
C GLU A 169 45.75 -34.01 13.16
N ASP A 170 46.99 -33.54 13.32
CA ASP A 170 48.19 -34.38 13.34
C ASP A 170 48.12 -35.32 14.55
N GLY A 171 48.04 -36.62 14.27
CA GLY A 171 48.26 -37.72 15.21
C GLY A 171 49.57 -38.45 14.91
#